data_AF-A0A327ZKB7-F1
#
_entry.id   AF-A0A327ZKB7-F1
#
_cell.length_a   1.000
_cell.length_b   1.000
_cell.length_c   1.000
_cell.angle_alpha   90.00
_cell.angle_beta   90.00
_cell.angle_gamma   90.00
#
_symmetry.space_group_name_H-M   'P 1'
#
loop_
_entity.id
_entity.type
_entity.pdbx_description
1 polymer ?
#
loop_
_entity_poly.entity_id
_entity_poly.type
_entity_poly.pdbx_seq_one_letter_code
_entity_poly.pdbx_strand_id
1 'polypeptide(L)'
;MNYEPSARLVPMRDDRWQPQDELLNSVMDKCIDDAYRGANTNSAGGSPIMVAGGMILLVLGVILAAGTGSPLLAVAIVVAVALGGLGYMAMAGTPTHVNKLSVLDPIGGPGNLPGGYIVHPKAWQAGMREYLIPVTDRQFRVAVRICREHPGSVSDVIRLVKKAEKHAYQHSAGVEVMDVDVFKVAARWTAEHARNAPTMVMKVAAK
;
A
#
# COMPACT_ATOMS: atom_id res chain seq x y z
N MET A 1 -21.47 10.01 -9.39
CA MET A 1 -20.93 8.83 -10.10
C MET A 1 -20.09 8.05 -9.10
N ASN A 2 -20.63 6.93 -8.61
CA ASN A 2 -19.91 6.03 -7.72
C ASN A 2 -18.87 5.29 -8.58
N TYR A 3 -17.60 5.66 -8.45
CA TYR A 3 -16.50 4.87 -8.97
C TYR A 3 -16.38 3.63 -8.09
N GLU A 4 -16.97 2.51 -8.49
CA GLU A 4 -16.52 1.22 -7.94
C GLU A 4 -15.07 1.04 -8.39
N PRO A 5 -14.11 0.93 -7.47
CA PRO A 5 -12.73 0.67 -7.84
C PRO A 5 -12.70 -0.72 -8.45
N SER A 6 -12.59 -0.78 -9.79
CA SER A 6 -12.32 -2.04 -10.49
C SER A 6 -11.21 -2.76 -9.73
N ALA A 7 -11.46 -4.01 -9.35
CA ALA A 7 -10.50 -4.85 -8.65
C ALA A 7 -9.35 -5.19 -9.59
N ARG A 8 -8.50 -4.21 -9.89
CA ARG A 8 -7.33 -4.39 -10.74
C ARG A 8 -6.44 -5.43 -10.06
N LEU A 9 -6.13 -6.47 -10.82
CA LEU A 9 -5.12 -7.45 -10.46
C LEU A 9 -3.74 -6.90 -10.84
N VAL A 10 -2.70 -7.44 -10.22
CA VAL A 10 -1.31 -7.08 -10.57
C VAL A 10 -1.11 -7.35 -12.07
N PRO A 11 -0.74 -6.34 -12.86
CA PRO A 11 -0.57 -6.51 -14.30
C PRO A 11 0.68 -7.35 -14.53
N MET A 12 0.52 -8.46 -15.25
CA MET A 12 1.65 -9.15 -15.83
C MET A 12 1.97 -8.51 -17.17
N ARG A 13 3.23 -8.09 -17.34
CA ARG A 13 3.73 -7.66 -18.64
C ARG A 13 3.89 -8.86 -19.57
N ASP A 14 3.79 -8.64 -20.87
CA ASP A 14 3.87 -9.71 -21.88
C ASP A 14 5.16 -10.54 -21.78
N ASP A 15 6.26 -9.91 -21.39
CA ASP A 15 7.57 -10.56 -21.22
C ASP A 15 7.83 -11.05 -19.78
N ARG A 16 6.83 -10.96 -18.90
CA ARG A 16 6.90 -11.32 -17.47
C ARG A 16 8.02 -10.65 -16.69
N TRP A 17 8.61 -9.58 -17.21
CA TRP A 17 9.67 -8.85 -16.54
C TRP A 17 9.14 -8.15 -15.28
N GLN A 18 9.94 -8.16 -14.21
CA GLN A 18 9.70 -7.44 -12.98
C GLN A 18 11.03 -6.86 -12.47
N PRO A 19 11.01 -5.68 -11.82
CA PRO A 19 12.21 -5.14 -11.19
C PRO A 19 12.64 -6.06 -10.03
N GLN A 20 13.94 -6.32 -9.95
CA GLN A 20 14.57 -7.06 -8.85
C GLN A 20 15.63 -6.18 -8.21
N ASP A 21 15.22 -5.37 -7.23
CA ASP A 21 16.13 -4.63 -6.35
C ASP A 21 15.95 -5.17 -4.92
N GLU A 22 16.97 -5.87 -4.41
CA GLU A 22 16.92 -6.51 -3.11
C GLU A 22 16.73 -5.51 -1.96
N LEU A 23 17.37 -4.34 -2.06
CA LEU A 23 17.30 -3.32 -1.02
C LEU A 23 15.90 -2.73 -0.96
N LEU A 24 15.37 -2.28 -2.10
CA LEU A 24 14.04 -1.70 -2.14
C LEU A 24 12.96 -2.74 -1.79
N ASN A 25 13.14 -3.99 -2.19
CA ASN A 25 12.27 -5.10 -1.80
C ASN A 25 12.27 -5.34 -0.29
N SER A 26 13.43 -5.33 0.36
CA SER A 26 13.52 -5.47 1.81
C SER A 26 12.89 -4.30 2.57
N VAL A 27 13.02 -3.08 2.04
CA VAL A 27 12.42 -1.88 2.64
C VAL A 27 10.90 -1.94 2.52
N MET A 28 10.37 -2.32 1.35
CA MET A 28 8.93 -2.52 1.18
C MET A 28 8.40 -3.62 2.09
N ASP A 29 9.09 -4.75 2.21
CA ASP A 29 8.69 -5.83 3.14
C ASP A 29 8.61 -5.31 4.57
N LYS A 30 9.61 -4.55 5.01
CA LYS A 30 9.61 -3.93 6.33
C LYS A 30 8.48 -2.93 6.51
N CYS A 31 8.21 -2.08 5.53
CA CYS A 31 7.10 -1.13 5.59
C CYS A 31 5.74 -1.83 5.65
N ILE A 32 5.56 -2.91 4.90
CA ILE A 32 4.37 -3.77 4.94
C ILE A 32 4.25 -4.38 6.34
N ASP A 33 5.30 -5.02 6.84
CA ASP A 33 5.32 -5.66 8.15
C ASP A 33 5.04 -4.66 9.29
N ASP A 34 5.64 -3.47 9.25
CA ASP A 34 5.43 -2.41 10.23
C ASP A 34 3.98 -1.89 10.19
N ALA A 35 3.37 -1.77 9.01
CA ALA A 35 1.97 -1.36 8.87
C ALA A 35 0.99 -2.42 9.41
N TYR A 36 1.24 -3.69 9.13
CA TYR A 36 0.41 -4.79 9.64
C TYR A 36 0.63 -5.02 11.14
N ARG A 37 1.87 -4.90 11.62
CA ARG A 37 2.19 -4.97 13.05
C ARG A 37 1.57 -3.79 13.80
N GLY A 38 1.67 -2.57 13.27
CA GLY A 38 1.07 -1.35 13.83
C GLY A 38 -0.46 -1.44 13.93
N ALA A 39 -1.11 -1.99 12.91
CA ALA A 39 -2.54 -2.28 12.94
C ALA A 39 -2.90 -3.31 14.01
N ASN A 40 -2.14 -4.39 14.16
CA ASN A 40 -2.37 -5.40 15.20
C ASN A 40 -2.08 -4.87 16.62
N THR A 41 -1.08 -4.01 16.80
CA THR A 41 -0.77 -3.40 18.10
C THR A 41 -1.80 -2.36 18.53
N ASN A 42 -2.42 -1.64 17.59
CA ASN A 42 -3.55 -0.76 17.91
C ASN A 42 -4.81 -1.53 18.32
N SER A 43 -4.91 -2.83 18.01
CA SER A 43 -5.97 -3.71 18.50
C SER A 43 -5.61 -4.43 19.79
N ALA A 44 -4.34 -4.78 20.00
CA ALA A 44 -3.93 -5.74 21.03
C ALA A 44 -2.92 -5.22 22.05
N GLY A 45 -2.39 -4.00 21.91
CA GLY A 45 -1.25 -3.52 22.69
C GLY A 45 -1.52 -2.21 23.43
N GLY A 46 -1.94 -2.31 24.69
CA GLY A 46 -1.77 -1.22 25.66
C GLY A 46 -2.72 -0.02 25.52
N SER A 47 -3.93 -0.21 25.00
CA SER A 47 -4.92 0.88 25.05
C SER A 47 -5.23 1.23 26.52
N PRO A 48 -5.27 2.52 26.92
CA PRO A 48 -5.63 2.94 28.28
C PRO A 48 -6.97 2.35 28.77
N ILE A 49 -7.82 1.91 27.83
CA ILE A 49 -9.07 1.19 28.09
C ILE A 49 -8.83 -0.18 28.74
N MET A 50 -7.81 -0.95 28.35
CA MET A 50 -7.49 -2.23 29.02
C MET A 50 -6.97 -2.01 30.44
N VAL A 51 -6.13 -0.99 30.64
CA VAL A 51 -5.59 -0.64 31.96
C VAL A 51 -6.72 -0.14 32.88
N ALA A 52 -7.61 0.72 32.37
CA ALA A 52 -8.79 1.17 33.08
C ALA A 52 -9.75 0.02 33.39
N GLY A 53 -9.99 -0.88 32.44
CA GLY A 53 -10.82 -2.07 32.63
C GLY A 53 -10.26 -3.02 33.69
N GLY A 54 -8.94 -3.26 33.68
CA GLY A 54 -8.25 -4.06 34.70
C GLY A 54 -8.37 -3.45 36.10
N MET A 55 -8.24 -2.12 36.21
CA MET A 55 -8.42 -1.42 37.49
C MET A 55 -9.85 -1.49 38.01
N ILE A 56 -10.86 -1.38 37.14
CA ILE A 56 -12.27 -1.53 37.52
C ILE A 56 -12.56 -2.95 38.02
N LEU A 57 -12.02 -3.98 37.36
CA LEU A 57 -12.16 -5.37 37.82
C LEU A 57 -11.51 -5.60 39.19
N LEU A 58 -10.36 -4.97 39.43
CA LEU A 58 -9.66 -5.03 40.72
C LEU A 58 -10.50 -4.41 41.84
N VAL A 59 -11.03 -3.20 41.61
CA VAL A 59 -11.89 -2.51 42.57
C VAL A 59 -13.18 -3.29 42.83
N LEU A 60 -13.81 -3.82 41.77
CA LEU A 60 -15.01 -4.64 41.88
C LEU A 60 -14.76 -5.93 42.69
N GLY A 61 -13.61 -6.57 42.48
CA GLY A 61 -13.19 -7.75 43.23
C GLY A 61 -13.02 -7.48 44.72
N VAL A 62 -12.42 -6.35 45.09
CA VAL A 62 -12.25 -5.94 46.49
C VAL A 62 -13.60 -5.65 47.16
N ILE A 63 -14.51 -4.95 46.47
CA ILE A 63 -15.85 -4.64 46.99
C ILE A 63 -16.65 -5.93 47.21
N LEU A 64 -16.61 -6.86 46.24
CA LEU A 64 -17.31 -8.14 46.34
C LEU A 64 -16.72 -9.02 47.46
N ALA A 65 -15.39 -9.04 47.63
CA ALA A 65 -14.75 -9.80 48.71
C ALA A 65 -15.14 -9.25 50.10
N ALA A 66 -15.22 -7.94 50.25
CA ALA A 66 -15.66 -7.30 51.49
C ALA A 66 -17.16 -7.51 51.79
N GLY A 67 -18.02 -7.50 50.76
CA GLY A 67 -19.46 -7.64 50.92
C GLY A 67 -19.97 -9.07 51.08
N THR A 68 -19.30 -10.06 50.48
CA THR A 68 -19.76 -11.46 50.49
C THR A 68 -19.12 -12.33 51.57
N GLY A 69 -18.06 -11.85 52.23
CA GLY A 69 -17.31 -12.61 53.25
C GLY A 69 -16.60 -13.87 52.72
N SER A 70 -16.66 -14.13 51.41
CA SER A 70 -16.11 -15.33 50.78
C SER A 70 -15.15 -14.92 49.63
N PRO A 71 -13.84 -14.85 49.90
CA PRO A 71 -12.86 -14.35 48.93
C PRO A 71 -12.79 -15.24 47.67
N LEU A 72 -13.09 -16.53 47.81
CA LEU A 72 -13.10 -17.50 46.72
C LEU A 72 -14.20 -17.21 45.68
N LEU A 73 -15.38 -16.75 46.12
CA LEU A 73 -16.51 -16.47 45.25
C LEU A 73 -16.32 -15.14 44.51
N ALA A 74 -15.72 -14.14 45.17
CA ALA A 74 -15.34 -12.88 44.54
C ALA A 74 -14.33 -13.08 43.40
N VAL A 75 -13.30 -13.92 43.62
CA VAL A 75 -12.31 -14.25 42.57
C VAL A 75 -12.97 -14.97 41.39
N ALA A 76 -13.86 -15.93 41.64
CA ALA A 76 -14.55 -16.66 40.58
C ALA A 76 -15.38 -15.73 39.67
N ILE A 77 -16.08 -14.75 40.25
CA ILE A 77 -16.87 -13.77 39.49
C ILE A 77 -15.96 -12.86 38.67
N VAL A 78 -14.87 -12.33 39.26
CA VAL A 78 -13.93 -11.47 38.54
C VAL A 78 -13.29 -12.21 37.37
N VAL A 79 -12.90 -13.47 37.56
CA VAL A 79 -12.36 -14.31 36.48
C VAL A 79 -13.40 -14.57 35.40
N ALA A 80 -14.65 -14.87 35.76
CA ALA A 80 -15.73 -15.08 34.80
C ALA A 80 -16.03 -13.81 33.97
N VAL A 81 -16.04 -12.64 34.61
CA VAL A 81 -16.22 -11.34 33.91
C VAL A 81 -15.02 -11.02 33.03
N ALA A 82 -13.79 -11.28 33.49
CA ALA A 82 -12.58 -11.09 32.70
C ALA A 82 -12.56 -11.98 31.45
N LEU A 83 -12.88 -13.27 31.60
CA LEU A 83 -12.96 -14.22 30.49
C LEU A 83 -14.10 -13.88 29.53
N GLY A 84 -15.26 -13.47 30.05
CA GLY A 84 -16.39 -13.01 29.24
C GLY A 84 -16.06 -11.74 28.45
N GLY A 85 -15.37 -10.77 29.08
CA GLY A 85 -14.90 -9.56 28.44
C GLY A 85 -13.85 -9.83 27.34
N LEU A 86 -12.90 -10.72 27.60
CA LEU A 86 -11.92 -11.17 26.60
C LEU A 86 -12.58 -11.90 25.43
N GLY A 87 -13.52 -12.80 25.70
CA GLY A 87 -14.28 -13.50 24.66
C GLY A 87 -15.11 -12.54 23.80
N TYR A 88 -15.75 -11.56 24.42
CA TYR A 88 -16.50 -10.53 23.71
C TYR A 88 -15.58 -9.64 22.87
N MET A 89 -14.43 -9.20 23.40
CA MET A 89 -13.46 -8.41 22.62
C MET A 89 -12.85 -9.21 21.45
N ALA A 90 -12.63 -10.51 21.62
CA ALA A 90 -12.16 -11.36 20.53
C ALA A 90 -13.21 -11.48 19.40
N MET A 91 -14.50 -11.49 19.73
CA MET A 91 -15.59 -11.56 18.76
C MET A 91 -15.96 -10.20 18.16
N ALA A 92 -15.86 -9.13 18.93
CA ALA A 92 -16.22 -7.76 18.53
C ALA A 92 -15.03 -6.95 18.00
N GLY A 93 -13.83 -7.55 17.93
CA GLY A 93 -12.64 -6.93 17.37
C GLY A 93 -12.92 -6.43 15.96
N THR A 94 -13.00 -5.11 15.80
CA THR A 94 -13.19 -4.50 14.49
C THR A 94 -11.97 -4.83 13.62
N PRO A 95 -12.17 -5.32 12.39
CA PRO A 95 -11.06 -5.64 11.50
C PRO A 95 -10.24 -4.37 11.28
N THR A 96 -8.99 -4.37 11.73
CA THR A 96 -8.13 -3.21 11.62
C THR A 96 -7.86 -2.90 10.16
N HIS A 97 -8.50 -1.84 9.70
CA HIS A 97 -8.30 -1.33 8.35
C HIS A 97 -6.94 -0.63 8.32
N VAL A 98 -5.92 -1.34 7.84
CA VAL A 98 -4.67 -0.73 7.41
C VAL A 98 -5.00 0.22 6.26
N ASN A 99 -4.74 1.51 6.43
CA ASN A 99 -4.80 2.45 5.32
C ASN A 99 -3.64 2.12 4.37
N LYS A 100 -3.94 1.43 3.27
CA LYS A 100 -2.91 0.89 2.36
C LYS A 100 -2.08 1.98 1.68
N LEU A 101 -2.64 3.17 1.51
CA LEU A 101 -1.92 4.31 0.90
C LEU A 101 -0.79 4.81 1.78
N SER A 102 -0.91 4.70 3.12
CA SER A 102 0.10 5.19 4.05
C SER A 102 1.23 4.19 4.32
N VAL A 103 1.14 2.96 3.77
CA VAL A 103 2.16 1.92 3.96
C VAL A 103 3.52 2.36 3.40
N LEU A 104 3.51 3.09 2.28
CA LEU A 104 4.72 3.55 1.60
C LEU A 104 5.07 5.01 1.87
N ASP A 105 4.34 5.71 2.75
CA ASP A 105 4.68 7.09 3.14
C ASP A 105 6.15 7.25 3.59
N PRO A 106 6.77 6.31 4.33
CA PRO A 106 8.17 6.41 4.72
C PRO A 106 9.17 6.51 3.55
N ILE A 107 8.79 6.05 2.36
CA ILE A 107 9.62 6.11 1.14
C ILE A 107 9.11 7.14 0.12
N GLY A 108 8.21 8.03 0.53
CA GLY A 108 7.61 9.06 -0.34
C GLY A 108 6.35 8.62 -1.09
N GLY A 109 5.76 7.49 -0.70
CA GLY A 109 4.51 6.98 -1.23
C GLY A 109 4.68 6.06 -2.46
N PRO A 110 3.59 5.39 -2.86
CA PRO A 110 3.60 4.45 -4.00
C PRO A 110 4.01 5.11 -5.32
N GLY A 111 3.72 6.40 -5.49
CA GLY A 111 4.09 7.15 -6.69
C GLY A 111 5.58 7.42 -6.86
N ASN A 112 6.37 7.36 -5.79
CA ASN A 112 7.82 7.64 -5.81
C ASN A 112 8.66 6.39 -6.11
N LEU A 113 8.03 5.21 -6.14
CA LEU A 113 8.70 3.99 -6.54
C LEU A 113 9.21 4.08 -7.98
N PRO A 114 10.29 3.38 -8.35
CA PRO A 114 10.74 3.31 -9.74
C PRO A 114 9.63 2.82 -10.66
N GLY A 115 9.56 3.34 -11.89
CA GLY A 115 8.48 3.06 -12.84
C GLY A 115 8.17 1.56 -13.02
N GLY A 116 9.19 0.71 -12.99
CA GLY A 116 9.05 -0.74 -13.08
C GLY A 116 8.20 -1.38 -11.98
N TYR A 117 8.04 -0.75 -10.81
CA TYR A 117 7.28 -1.30 -9.69
C TYR A 117 5.76 -1.28 -9.89
N ILE A 118 5.27 -0.68 -10.98
CA ILE A 118 3.86 -0.79 -11.41
C ILE A 118 3.46 -2.26 -11.63
N VAL A 119 4.38 -3.13 -12.03
CA VAL A 119 4.10 -4.56 -12.25
C VAL A 119 4.53 -5.46 -11.08
N HIS A 120 5.05 -4.90 -10.00
CA HIS A 120 5.65 -5.68 -8.91
C HIS A 120 4.60 -6.03 -7.83
N PRO A 121 4.40 -7.32 -7.49
CA PRO A 121 3.30 -7.74 -6.62
C PRO A 121 3.36 -7.12 -5.21
N LYS A 122 4.57 -6.93 -4.64
CA LYS A 122 4.71 -6.31 -3.32
C LYS A 122 4.28 -4.84 -3.28
N ALA A 123 4.52 -4.10 -4.37
CA ALA A 123 4.07 -2.71 -4.45
C ALA A 123 2.52 -2.63 -4.44
N TRP A 124 1.86 -3.63 -5.03
CA TRP A 124 0.40 -3.75 -5.00
C TRP A 124 -0.16 -4.07 -3.62
N GLN A 125 0.54 -4.90 -2.85
CA GLN A 125 0.20 -5.15 -1.45
C GLN A 125 0.37 -3.88 -0.60
N ALA A 126 1.39 -3.08 -0.91
CA ALA A 126 1.73 -1.84 -0.22
C ALA A 126 0.96 -0.59 -0.71
N GLY A 127 -0.15 -0.74 -1.43
CA GLY A 127 -1.04 0.40 -1.74
C GLY A 127 -0.93 1.00 -3.14
N MET A 128 -0.15 0.39 -4.05
CA MET A 128 -0.07 0.85 -5.45
C MET A 128 -1.44 0.80 -6.14
N ARG A 129 -2.29 -0.18 -5.81
CA ARG A 129 -3.62 -0.32 -6.39
C ARG A 129 -4.48 0.91 -6.10
N GLU A 130 -4.50 1.33 -4.84
CA GLU A 130 -5.25 2.48 -4.36
C GLU A 130 -4.73 3.78 -4.98
N TYR A 131 -3.42 3.89 -5.18
CA TYR A 131 -2.79 5.03 -5.87
C TYR A 131 -3.19 5.14 -7.36
N LEU A 132 -3.44 4.01 -8.01
CA LEU A 132 -3.76 3.96 -9.45
C LEU A 132 -5.25 4.07 -9.78
N ILE A 133 -6.14 4.15 -8.79
CA ILE A 133 -7.59 4.36 -8.98
C ILE A 133 -7.91 5.50 -9.97
N PRO A 134 -7.29 6.70 -9.90
CA PRO A 134 -7.62 7.80 -10.81
C PRO A 134 -7.04 7.67 -12.24
N VAL A 135 -6.33 6.57 -12.54
CA VAL A 135 -5.72 6.31 -13.87
C VAL A 135 -6.68 5.46 -14.69
N THR A 136 -6.90 5.78 -15.97
CA THR A 136 -7.76 4.97 -16.85
C THR A 136 -7.10 3.65 -17.23
N ASP A 137 -7.88 2.62 -17.57
CA ASP A 137 -7.31 1.31 -17.94
C ASP A 137 -6.41 1.40 -19.18
N ARG A 138 -6.73 2.28 -20.13
CA ARG A 138 -5.89 2.59 -21.29
C ARG A 138 -4.54 3.17 -20.86
N GLN A 139 -4.55 4.23 -20.06
CA GLN A 139 -3.32 4.85 -19.54
C GLN A 139 -2.48 3.82 -18.78
N PHE A 140 -3.14 2.97 -17.99
CA PHE A 140 -2.50 1.93 -17.21
C PHE A 140 -1.83 0.85 -18.10
N ARG A 141 -2.50 0.36 -19.14
CA ARG A 141 -1.90 -0.60 -20.10
C ARG A 141 -0.66 -0.03 -20.78
N VAL A 142 -0.72 1.23 -21.22
CA VAL A 142 0.42 1.89 -21.87
C VAL A 142 1.56 2.11 -20.87
N ALA A 143 1.25 2.51 -19.63
CA ALA A 143 2.23 2.68 -18.56
C ALA A 143 2.95 1.36 -18.23
N VAL A 144 2.23 0.25 -18.14
CA VAL A 144 2.79 -1.10 -17.93
C VAL A 144 3.75 -1.50 -19.06
N ARG A 145 3.47 -1.09 -20.30
CA ARG A 145 4.35 -1.40 -21.44
C ARG A 145 5.68 -0.65 -21.36
N ILE A 146 5.64 0.63 -20.96
CA ILE A 146 6.78 1.56 -20.95
C ILE A 146 7.59 1.51 -19.65
N CYS A 147 7.04 0.94 -18.58
CA CYS A 147 7.62 1.01 -17.23
C CYS A 147 9.09 0.57 -17.10
N ARG A 148 9.56 -0.35 -17.96
CA ARG A 148 10.96 -0.81 -17.97
C ARG A 148 11.91 0.18 -18.64
N GLU A 149 11.42 0.90 -19.65
CA GLU A 149 12.24 1.81 -20.47
C GLU A 149 12.38 3.19 -19.82
N HIS A 150 11.46 3.53 -18.92
CA HIS A 150 11.44 4.83 -18.27
C HIS A 150 12.28 4.83 -16.98
N PRO A 151 13.33 5.67 -16.87
CA PRO A 151 14.22 5.69 -15.72
C PRO A 151 13.63 6.38 -14.48
N GLY A 152 12.48 7.05 -14.62
CA GLY A 152 11.83 7.81 -13.54
C GLY A 152 10.87 7.01 -12.64
N SER A 153 10.11 7.74 -11.82
CA SER A 153 9.16 7.16 -10.88
C SER A 153 7.85 6.70 -11.55
N VAL A 154 7.04 5.93 -10.83
CA VAL A 154 5.68 5.56 -11.24
C VAL A 154 4.84 6.80 -11.57
N SER A 155 4.94 7.85 -10.75
CA SER A 155 4.24 9.12 -10.99
C SER A 155 4.64 9.75 -12.33
N ASP A 156 5.94 9.70 -12.66
CA ASP A 156 6.46 10.26 -13.90
C ASP A 156 5.99 9.47 -15.11
N VAL A 157 5.97 8.13 -15.03
CA VAL A 157 5.43 7.27 -16.09
C VAL A 157 3.95 7.60 -16.34
N ILE A 158 3.14 7.72 -15.30
CA ILE A 158 1.72 8.06 -15.43
C ILE A 158 1.54 9.47 -16.02
N ARG A 159 2.34 10.44 -15.56
CA ARG A 159 2.31 11.82 -16.08
C ARG A 159 2.71 11.87 -17.56
N LEU A 160 3.72 11.10 -17.94
CA LEU A 160 4.16 10.95 -19.33
C LEU A 160 3.03 10.39 -20.19
N VAL A 161 2.40 9.29 -19.77
CA VAL A 161 1.30 8.66 -20.53
C VAL A 161 0.10 9.61 -20.65
N LYS A 162 -0.29 10.32 -19.59
CA LYS A 162 -1.34 11.34 -19.64
C LYS A 162 -1.01 12.46 -20.65
N LYS A 163 0.24 12.90 -20.67
CA LYS A 163 0.71 13.93 -21.62
C LYS A 163 0.72 13.40 -23.06
N ALA A 164 1.14 12.15 -23.25
CA ALA A 164 1.17 11.49 -24.56
C ALA A 164 -0.24 11.28 -25.12
N GLU A 165 -1.19 10.87 -24.27
CA GLU A 165 -2.60 10.73 -24.64
C GLU A 165 -3.20 12.07 -25.04
N LYS A 166 -2.99 13.12 -24.22
CA LYS A 166 -3.42 14.48 -24.57
C LYS A 166 -2.83 14.94 -25.91
N HIS A 167 -1.55 14.67 -26.16
CA HIS A 167 -0.89 15.01 -27.41
C HIS A 167 -1.47 14.23 -28.59
N ALA A 168 -1.75 12.94 -28.43
CA ALA A 168 -2.38 12.12 -29.45
C ALA A 168 -3.77 12.64 -29.82
N TYR A 169 -4.60 13.02 -28.83
CA TYR A 169 -5.92 13.62 -29.06
C TYR A 169 -5.85 14.98 -29.77
N GLN A 170 -4.82 15.78 -29.51
CA GLN A 170 -4.64 17.07 -30.18
C GLN A 170 -4.22 16.94 -31.64
N HIS A 171 -3.54 15.83 -32.00
CA HIS A 171 -3.04 15.58 -33.36
C HIS A 171 -3.87 14.56 -34.13
N SER A 172 -4.87 13.93 -33.49
CA SER A 172 -5.85 13.11 -34.18
C SER A 172 -6.82 14.00 -34.93
N ALA A 173 -6.68 14.08 -36.25
CA ALA A 173 -7.55 14.84 -37.15
C ALA A 173 -8.95 14.19 -37.28
N GLY A 174 -9.65 13.97 -36.16
CA GLY A 174 -10.95 13.31 -36.10
C GLY A 174 -10.91 11.77 -36.11
N VAL A 175 -9.72 11.16 -36.09
CA VAL A 175 -9.53 9.70 -35.99
C VAL A 175 -9.54 9.29 -34.51
N GLU A 176 -10.13 8.14 -34.18
CA GLU A 176 -10.09 7.61 -32.81
C GLU A 176 -8.65 7.30 -32.39
N VAL A 177 -8.23 7.82 -31.23
CA VAL A 177 -6.89 7.59 -30.68
C VAL A 177 -6.81 6.16 -30.13
N MET A 178 -5.93 5.36 -30.72
CA MET A 178 -5.68 3.99 -30.30
C MET A 178 -4.56 3.92 -29.25
N ASP A 179 -4.56 2.85 -28.43
CA ASP A 179 -3.53 2.58 -27.41
C ASP A 179 -2.11 2.59 -28.02
N VAL A 180 -1.97 2.17 -29.28
CA VAL A 180 -0.70 2.12 -30.02
C VAL A 180 -0.16 3.52 -30.32
N ASP A 181 -1.03 4.50 -30.58
CA ASP A 181 -0.61 5.86 -30.91
C ASP A 181 -0.07 6.58 -29.67
N VAL A 182 -0.76 6.40 -28.54
CA VAL A 182 -0.30 6.88 -27.23
C VAL A 182 1.04 6.24 -26.86
N PHE A 183 1.18 4.93 -27.07
CA PHE A 183 2.43 4.21 -26.82
C PHE A 183 3.59 4.74 -27.68
N LYS A 184 3.38 4.96 -28.99
CA LYS A 184 4.43 5.49 -29.88
C LYS A 184 4.94 6.86 -29.42
N VAL A 185 4.03 7.76 -29.04
CA VAL A 185 4.40 9.09 -28.54
C VAL A 185 5.17 8.98 -27.24
N ALA A 186 4.66 8.19 -26.28
CA ALA A 186 5.30 8.02 -24.98
C ALA A 186 6.67 7.30 -25.08
N ALA A 187 6.80 6.28 -25.92
CA ALA A 187 8.06 5.58 -26.16
C ALA A 187 9.10 6.50 -26.82
N ARG A 188 8.68 7.32 -27.79
CA ARG A 188 9.56 8.33 -28.41
C ARG A 188 10.08 9.32 -27.38
N TRP A 189 9.21 9.89 -26.55
CA TRP A 189 9.63 10.84 -25.52
C TRP A 189 10.49 10.19 -24.43
N THR A 190 10.21 8.92 -24.08
CA THR A 190 11.04 8.16 -23.14
C THR A 190 12.44 7.94 -23.72
N ALA A 191 12.54 7.57 -25.00
CA ALA A 191 13.83 7.41 -25.68
C ALA A 191 14.59 8.74 -25.81
N GLU A 192 13.90 9.84 -26.11
CA GLU A 192 14.50 11.18 -26.13
C GLU A 192 14.99 11.58 -24.73
N HIS A 193 14.22 11.30 -23.68
CA HIS A 193 14.61 11.54 -22.30
C HIS A 193 15.81 10.68 -21.88
N ALA A 194 15.84 9.40 -22.24
CA ALA A 194 16.97 8.51 -21.95
C ALA A 194 18.25 8.94 -22.69
N ARG A 195 18.14 9.50 -23.90
CA ARG A 195 19.29 10.05 -24.64
C ARG A 195 19.81 11.36 -24.05
N ASN A 196 18.90 12.20 -23.54
CA ASN A 196 19.23 13.51 -22.99
C ASN A 196 19.55 13.49 -21.50
N ALA A 197 19.21 12.39 -20.80
CA ALA A 197 19.60 12.19 -19.42
C ALA A 197 21.13 12.10 -19.34
N PRO A 198 21.79 12.90 -18.50
CA PRO A 198 23.22 12.79 -18.33
C PRO A 198 23.53 11.39 -17.81
N THR A 199 24.21 10.59 -18.63
CA THR A 199 24.81 9.34 -18.19
C THR A 199 25.77 9.68 -17.06
N MET A 200 25.35 9.52 -15.80
CA MET A 200 26.29 9.32 -14.71
C MET A 200 26.95 7.97 -14.96
N VAL A 201 28.00 8.00 -15.77
CA VAL A 201 28.93 6.88 -15.93
C VAL A 201 29.61 6.73 -14.58
N MET A 202 29.04 5.92 -13.68
CA MET A 202 29.82 5.33 -12.60
C MET A 202 30.87 4.44 -13.26
N LYS A 203 32.03 5.03 -13.55
CA LYS A 203 33.28 4.28 -13.64
C LYS A 203 33.51 3.69 -12.26
N VAL A 204 32.98 2.48 -12.02
CA VAL A 204 33.48 1.64 -10.94
C VAL A 204 34.91 1.31 -11.35
N ALA A 205 35.85 2.01 -10.72
CA ALA A 205 37.26 1.72 -10.82
C ALA A 205 37.46 0.30 -10.30
N ALA A 206 37.76 -0.63 -11.20
CA ALA A 206 38.40 -1.87 -10.83
C ALA A 206 39.82 -1.51 -10.36
N LYS A 207 40.09 -1.65 -9.07
CA LYS A 207 41.43 -1.75 -8.52
C LYS A 207 41.40 -2.70 -7.33
#